data_AF-A0A969CSZ3-F1
#
_entry.id   AF-A0A969CSZ3-F1
#
_cell.length_a   1.000
_cell.length_b   1.000
_cell.length_c   1.000
_cell.angle_alpha   90.00
_cell.angle_beta   90.00
_cell.angle_gamma   90.00
#
_symmetry.space_group_name_H-M   'P 1'
#
loop_
_entity.id
_entity.type
_entity.pdbx_description
1 polymer ?
#
loop_
_entity_poly.entity_id
_entity_poly.type
_entity_poly.pdbx_seq_one_letter_code
_entity_poly.pdbx_strand_id
1 'polypeptide(L)'
;MTHLKRVGILTSGGDCPGLNAVIRAVVSPATLTYGWELVGIPYATKGLLERKTIPLGVHSLDLRGIDPLLNMGGTILGTINHGDTLARADEILASYQAIALDALIAIGGDGSLAILHELAKRGSWQMVAIPKTIDNDVALTERVIGFDTAINTVTDALNRLTFTA
;
A
#
# COMPACT_ATOMS: atom_id res chain seq x y z
N MET A 1 0.41 23.76 20.67
CA MET A 1 1.25 23.13 19.63
C MET A 1 0.32 22.37 18.70
N THR A 2 0.39 22.62 17.39
CA THR A 2 -0.40 21.88 16.39
C THR A 2 0.06 20.43 16.36
N HIS A 3 -0.87 19.48 16.53
CA HIS A 3 -0.60 18.05 16.50
C HIS A 3 -0.03 17.66 15.12
N LEU A 4 1.19 17.12 15.09
CA LEU A 4 1.78 16.58 13.88
C LEU A 4 0.98 15.35 13.45
N LYS A 5 0.50 15.31 12.20
CA LYS A 5 -0.26 14.15 11.72
C LYS A 5 0.67 12.96 11.48
N ARG A 6 0.32 11.80 12.03
CA ARG A 6 1.01 10.52 11.86
C ARG A 6 0.16 9.59 11.01
N VAL A 7 0.61 9.28 9.80
CA VAL A 7 -0.15 8.50 8.81
C VAL A 7 0.55 7.17 8.56
N GLY A 8 -0.20 6.07 8.64
CA GLY A 8 0.29 4.74 8.28
C GLY A 8 0.05 4.44 6.81
N ILE A 9 0.93 3.67 6.19
CA ILE A 9 0.74 3.12 4.84
C ILE A 9 1.06 1.63 4.84
N LEU A 10 0.23 0.84 4.15
CA LEU A 10 0.46 -0.60 4.01
C LEU A 10 0.06 -1.10 2.63
N THR A 11 0.67 -2.21 2.22
CA THR A 11 0.32 -2.94 0.99
C THR A 11 -0.19 -4.33 1.36
N SER A 12 -1.39 -4.70 0.91
CA SER A 12 -2.05 -5.99 1.25
C SER A 12 -2.55 -6.73 0.00
N GLY A 13 -2.56 -8.07 0.05
CA GLY A 13 -2.96 -8.93 -1.06
C GLY A 13 -1.80 -9.31 -1.98
N GLY A 14 -2.11 -9.72 -3.21
CA GLY A 14 -1.11 -9.96 -4.25
C GLY A 14 -0.25 -8.73 -4.51
N ASP A 15 1.01 -8.97 -4.89
CA ASP A 15 1.91 -7.91 -5.32
C ASP A 15 1.66 -7.57 -6.80
N CYS A 16 1.89 -6.32 -7.18
CA CYS A 16 1.77 -5.88 -8.57
C CYS A 16 2.76 -4.75 -8.88
N PRO A 17 3.03 -4.46 -10.15
CA PRO A 17 3.86 -3.32 -10.52
C PRO A 17 3.29 -1.99 -10.01
N GLY A 18 4.18 -1.06 -9.63
CA GLY A 18 3.83 0.32 -9.29
C GLY A 18 3.59 0.62 -7.80
N LEU A 19 3.61 -0.37 -6.90
CA LEU A 19 3.34 -0.13 -5.47
C LEU A 19 4.38 0.77 -4.80
N ASN A 20 5.65 0.59 -5.13
CA ASN A 20 6.72 1.46 -4.64
C ASN A 20 6.55 2.92 -5.11
N ALA A 21 6.09 3.12 -6.35
CA ALA A 21 5.79 4.45 -6.87
C ALA A 21 4.60 5.10 -6.14
N VAL A 22 3.58 4.32 -5.76
CA VAL A 22 2.47 4.81 -4.92
C VAL A 22 2.97 5.25 -3.54
N ILE A 23 3.77 4.40 -2.87
CA ILE A 23 4.34 4.73 -1.55
C ILE A 23 5.12 6.05 -1.63
N ARG A 24 5.99 6.17 -2.63
CA ARG A 24 6.74 7.40 -2.92
C ARG A 24 5.81 8.60 -3.12
N ALA A 25 4.78 8.45 -3.95
CA ALA A 25 3.84 9.51 -4.29
C ALA A 25 3.02 10.00 -3.08
N VAL A 26 2.82 9.15 -2.07
CA VAL A 26 2.23 9.53 -0.79
C VAL A 26 3.24 10.25 0.10
N VAL A 27 4.44 9.68 0.28
CA VAL A 27 5.45 10.19 1.22
C VAL A 27 5.92 11.59 0.83
N SER A 28 6.17 11.83 -0.46
CA SER A 28 6.74 13.10 -0.94
C SER A 28 5.90 14.34 -0.55
N PRO A 29 4.61 14.47 -0.95
CA PRO A 29 3.80 15.63 -0.56
C PRO A 29 3.49 15.63 0.94
N ALA A 30 3.28 14.48 1.56
CA ALA A 30 2.99 14.41 3.00
C ALA A 30 4.13 15.02 3.83
N THR A 31 5.38 14.69 3.52
CA THR A 31 6.54 15.27 4.22
C THR A 31 6.87 16.69 3.74
N LEU A 32 6.95 16.94 2.43
CA LEU A 32 7.48 18.21 1.90
C LEU A 32 6.46 19.36 1.92
N THR A 33 5.17 19.05 1.81
CA THR A 33 4.10 20.07 1.72
C THR A 33 3.33 20.19 3.03
N TYR A 34 2.96 19.05 3.64
CA TYR A 34 2.09 19.03 4.81
C TYR A 34 2.83 18.86 6.14
N GLY A 35 4.12 18.51 6.10
CA GLY A 35 4.91 18.25 7.29
C GLY A 35 4.39 17.09 8.13
N TRP A 36 3.76 16.08 7.52
CA TRP A 36 3.25 14.89 8.21
C TRP A 36 4.34 13.84 8.41
N GLU A 37 4.19 13.04 9.46
CA GLU A 37 5.01 11.85 9.71
C GLU A 37 4.37 10.64 9.04
N LEU A 38 5.12 9.98 8.15
CA LEU A 38 4.67 8.76 7.46
C LEU A 38 5.40 7.54 8.00
N VAL A 39 4.63 6.49 8.28
CA VAL A 39 5.17 5.19 8.68
C VAL A 39 4.63 4.08 7.79
N GLY A 40 5.52 3.24 7.30
CA GLY A 40 5.18 2.02 6.60
C GLY A 40 4.86 0.91 7.60
N ILE A 41 3.84 0.10 7.31
CA ILE A 41 3.50 -1.08 8.10
C ILE A 41 3.86 -2.32 7.27
N PRO A 42 4.93 -3.05 7.64
CA PRO A 42 5.40 -4.19 6.85
C PRO A 42 4.41 -5.36 6.88
N TYR A 43 4.25 -6.06 5.76
CA TYR A 43 3.43 -7.28 5.68
C TYR A 43 1.97 -7.08 6.11
N ALA A 44 1.37 -5.94 5.75
CA ALA A 44 -0.05 -5.61 5.93
C ALA A 44 -0.56 -5.79 7.37
N THR A 45 -1.64 -6.55 7.55
CA THR A 45 -2.33 -6.75 8.83
C THR A 45 -1.48 -7.52 9.83
N LYS A 46 -0.50 -8.32 9.37
CA LYS A 46 0.51 -8.92 10.25
C LYS A 46 1.40 -7.85 10.88
N GLY A 47 1.85 -6.87 10.12
CA GLY A 47 2.60 -5.73 10.65
C GLY A 47 1.81 -4.92 11.66
N LEU A 48 0.52 -4.69 11.38
CA LEU A 48 -0.39 -4.03 12.34
C LEU A 48 -0.48 -4.83 13.64
N LEU A 49 -0.74 -6.14 13.56
CA LEU A 49 -0.84 -7.03 14.72
C LEU A 49 0.46 -7.03 15.55
N GLU A 50 1.61 -7.05 14.89
CA GLU A 50 2.93 -7.04 15.52
C GLU A 50 3.39 -5.64 15.94
N ARG A 51 2.60 -4.60 15.69
CA ARG A 51 2.93 -3.17 15.93
C ARG A 51 4.23 -2.73 15.27
N LYS A 52 4.55 -3.34 14.13
CA LYS A 52 5.76 -3.02 13.37
C LYS A 52 5.50 -1.84 12.48
N THR A 53 6.31 -0.81 12.66
CA THR A 53 6.33 0.36 11.79
C THR A 53 7.76 0.67 11.37
N ILE A 54 7.91 1.16 10.14
CA ILE A 54 9.17 1.70 9.65
C ILE A 54 8.97 3.17 9.27
N PRO A 55 9.85 4.10 9.68
CA PRO A 55 9.76 5.47 9.22
C PRO A 55 9.93 5.56 7.70
N LEU A 56 9.08 6.34 7.03
CA LEU A 56 9.20 6.66 5.61
C LEU A 56 9.52 8.14 5.45
N GLY A 57 10.72 8.45 4.99
CA GLY A 57 11.18 9.84 4.78
C GLY A 57 11.66 10.09 3.36
N VAL A 58 11.69 11.37 2.95
CA VAL A 58 12.11 11.77 1.60
C VAL A 58 13.62 11.56 1.39
N HIS A 59 14.44 11.81 2.42
CA HIS A 59 15.89 11.66 2.34
C HIS A 59 16.37 10.21 2.29
N SER A 60 15.52 9.24 2.66
CA SER A 60 15.78 7.81 2.41
C SER A 60 15.44 7.37 0.98
N LEU A 61 14.86 8.25 0.16
CA LEU A 61 14.28 7.92 -1.15
C LEU A 61 14.94 8.67 -2.33
N ASP A 62 15.56 9.82 -2.07
CA ASP A 62 16.26 10.61 -3.11
C ASP A 62 17.77 10.31 -3.13
N LEU A 63 18.15 9.22 -3.79
CA LEU A 63 19.54 8.90 -4.10
C LEU A 63 19.97 9.72 -5.32
N ARG A 64 20.27 11.01 -5.12
CA ARG A 64 20.92 11.88 -6.12
C ARG A 64 20.08 12.09 -7.40
N GLY A 65 18.77 12.23 -7.28
CA GLY A 65 17.85 12.47 -8.40
C GLY A 65 17.31 11.22 -9.09
N ILE A 66 17.75 10.01 -8.70
CA ILE A 66 17.14 8.75 -9.09
C ILE A 66 16.45 8.17 -7.86
N ASP A 67 15.12 8.19 -7.88
CA ASP A 67 14.30 7.54 -6.86
C ASP A 67 14.08 6.08 -7.26
N PRO A 68 14.77 5.10 -6.65
CA PRO A 68 14.69 3.70 -7.06
C PRO A 68 13.29 3.12 -6.90
N LEU A 69 12.45 3.70 -6.04
CA LEU A 69 11.07 3.24 -5.86
C LEU A 69 10.22 3.41 -7.12
N LEU A 70 10.55 4.38 -7.98
CA LEU A 70 9.81 4.61 -9.22
C LEU A 70 10.00 3.48 -10.24
N ASN A 71 11.12 2.76 -10.16
CA ASN A 71 11.49 1.71 -11.12
C ASN A 71 11.55 0.30 -10.52
N MET A 72 11.30 0.18 -9.21
CA MET A 72 11.42 -1.10 -8.51
C MET A 72 10.08 -1.85 -8.52
N GLY A 73 10.13 -3.10 -8.98
CA GLY A 73 9.01 -4.03 -8.86
C GLY A 73 8.68 -4.37 -7.40
N GLY A 74 7.46 -4.84 -7.20
CA GLY A 74 6.95 -5.24 -5.91
C GLY A 74 6.71 -4.11 -4.91
N THR A 75 6.82 -4.41 -3.62
CA THR A 75 6.63 -3.46 -2.51
C THR A 75 7.75 -3.53 -1.45
N ILE A 76 8.32 -2.38 -1.07
CA ILE A 76 9.29 -2.27 0.05
C ILE A 76 8.72 -2.64 1.42
N LEU A 77 7.40 -2.63 1.56
CA LEU A 77 6.74 -3.01 2.81
C LEU A 77 6.49 -4.52 2.88
N GLY A 78 6.67 -5.25 1.77
CA GLY A 78 6.16 -6.60 1.65
C GLY A 78 4.63 -6.64 1.69
N THR A 79 4.07 -7.80 1.33
CA THR A 79 2.62 -8.01 1.34
C THR A 79 2.31 -9.45 1.76
N ILE A 80 1.08 -9.68 2.18
CA ILE A 80 0.55 -11.02 2.46
C ILE A 80 -0.81 -11.17 1.77
N ASN A 81 -1.09 -12.35 1.25
CA ASN A 81 -2.34 -12.68 0.55
C ASN A 81 -3.16 -13.77 1.26
N HIS A 82 -2.78 -14.13 2.49
CA HIS A 82 -3.43 -15.15 3.31
C HIS A 82 -3.35 -14.76 4.79
N GLY A 83 -4.31 -15.25 5.58
CA GLY A 83 -4.33 -15.12 7.03
C GLY A 83 -5.72 -14.80 7.59
N ASP A 84 -5.97 -15.26 8.82
CA ASP A 84 -7.25 -15.07 9.52
C ASP A 84 -7.34 -13.69 10.18
N THR A 85 -7.18 -12.64 9.36
CA THR A 85 -7.16 -11.24 9.84
C THR A 85 -8.40 -10.92 10.68
N LEU A 86 -9.58 -11.33 10.23
CA LEU A 86 -10.84 -11.03 10.94
C LEU A 86 -11.00 -11.84 12.22
N ALA A 87 -10.38 -13.02 12.34
CA ALA A 87 -10.38 -13.79 13.59
C ALA A 87 -9.53 -13.11 14.68
N ARG A 88 -8.58 -12.26 14.28
CA ARG A 88 -7.69 -11.48 15.16
C ARG A 88 -8.05 -10.00 15.17
N ALA A 89 -9.28 -9.64 14.79
CA ALA A 89 -9.69 -8.25 14.59
C ALA A 89 -9.45 -7.38 15.83
N ASP A 90 -9.87 -7.83 17.01
CA ASP A 90 -9.76 -7.03 18.25
C ASP A 90 -8.31 -6.72 18.62
N GLU A 91 -7.40 -7.67 18.39
CA GLU A 91 -5.97 -7.47 18.64
C GLU A 91 -5.34 -6.50 17.64
N ILE A 92 -5.80 -6.53 16.39
CA ILE A 92 -5.39 -5.56 15.36
C ILE A 92 -5.93 -4.17 15.70
N LEU A 93 -7.18 -4.06 16.16
CA LEU A 93 -7.77 -2.80 16.61
C LEU A 93 -6.97 -2.19 17.77
N ALA A 94 -6.66 -3.00 18.79
CA ALA A 94 -5.84 -2.57 19.93
C ALA A 94 -4.43 -2.17 19.49
N SER A 95 -3.85 -2.88 18.52
CA SER A 95 -2.51 -2.59 18.01
C SER A 95 -2.48 -1.33 17.15
N TYR A 96 -3.50 -1.09 16.31
CA TYR A 96 -3.64 0.17 15.57
C TYR A 96 -3.71 1.37 16.53
N GLN A 97 -4.51 1.26 17.60
CA GLN A 97 -4.60 2.30 18.62
C GLN A 97 -3.24 2.54 19.31
N ALA A 98 -2.49 1.47 19.61
CA ALA A 98 -1.17 1.57 20.23
C ALA A 98 -0.10 2.23 19.32
N ILE A 99 -0.22 2.09 18.00
CA ILE A 99 0.68 2.75 17.03
C ILE A 99 0.34 4.25 16.89
N ALA A 100 -0.84 4.68 17.37
CA ALA A 100 -1.29 6.07 17.43
C ALA A 100 -1.32 6.77 16.06
N LEU A 101 -1.90 6.11 15.06
CA LEU A 101 -2.08 6.69 13.72
C LEU A 101 -3.32 7.58 13.66
N ASP A 102 -3.18 8.76 13.06
CA ASP A 102 -4.32 9.62 12.70
C ASP A 102 -5.12 9.06 11.53
N ALA A 103 -4.44 8.40 10.59
CA ALA A 103 -5.05 7.84 9.39
C ALA A 103 -4.23 6.67 8.82
N LEU A 104 -4.88 5.87 7.98
CA LEU A 104 -4.30 4.74 7.27
C LEU A 104 -4.50 4.86 5.77
N ILE A 105 -3.43 4.70 5.00
CA ILE A 105 -3.47 4.53 3.55
C ILE A 105 -3.30 3.03 3.25
N ALA A 106 -4.39 2.43 2.79
CA ALA A 106 -4.48 1.01 2.48
C ALA A 106 -4.34 0.79 0.98
N ILE A 107 -3.26 0.15 0.54
CA ILE A 107 -3.06 -0.22 -0.85
C ILE A 107 -3.38 -1.71 -1.02
N GLY A 108 -4.43 -2.06 -1.75
CA GLY A 108 -4.90 -3.46 -1.81
C GLY A 108 -5.86 -3.76 -2.96
N GLY A 109 -6.03 -5.06 -3.25
CA GLY A 109 -7.08 -5.55 -4.14
C GLY A 109 -8.42 -5.66 -3.40
N ASP A 110 -9.46 -6.11 -4.10
CA ASP A 110 -10.85 -6.12 -3.59
C ASP A 110 -10.99 -6.78 -2.21
N GLY A 111 -10.59 -8.05 -2.08
CA GLY A 111 -10.66 -8.77 -0.80
C GLY A 111 -9.82 -8.15 0.32
N SER A 112 -8.63 -7.65 0.01
CA SER A 112 -7.77 -6.97 0.98
C SER A 112 -8.39 -5.67 1.49
N LEU A 113 -8.94 -4.87 0.59
CA LEU A 113 -9.61 -3.62 0.94
C LEU A 113 -10.92 -3.87 1.69
N ALA A 114 -11.66 -4.93 1.37
CA ALA A 114 -12.85 -5.32 2.12
C ALA A 114 -12.52 -5.64 3.59
N ILE A 115 -11.47 -6.41 3.83
CA ILE A 115 -11.00 -6.74 5.20
C ILE A 115 -10.55 -5.47 5.94
N LEU A 116 -9.75 -4.62 5.31
CA LEU A 116 -9.26 -3.37 5.92
C LEU A 116 -10.40 -2.38 6.17
N HIS A 117 -11.39 -2.32 5.29
CA HIS A 117 -12.59 -1.50 5.46
C HIS A 117 -13.41 -1.95 6.67
N GLU A 118 -13.56 -3.26 6.87
CA GLU A 118 -14.25 -3.82 8.04
C GLU A 118 -13.51 -3.46 9.35
N LEU A 119 -12.18 -3.60 9.37
CA LEU A 119 -11.37 -3.18 10.51
C LEU A 119 -11.47 -1.66 10.75
N ALA A 120 -11.41 -0.85 9.68
CA ALA A 120 -11.55 0.60 9.77
C ALA A 120 -12.91 1.02 10.31
N LYS A 121 -13.99 0.34 9.90
CA LYS A 121 -15.34 0.57 10.45
C LYS A 121 -15.42 0.24 11.94
N ARG A 122 -14.95 -0.94 12.34
CA ARG A 122 -14.98 -1.36 13.76
C ARG A 122 -14.12 -0.46 14.64
N GLY A 123 -12.95 -0.06 14.15
CA GLY A 123 -12.01 0.79 14.86
C GLY A 123 -12.25 2.29 14.70
N SER A 124 -13.25 2.71 13.92
CA SER A 124 -13.48 4.11 13.55
C SER A 124 -12.24 4.81 12.96
N TRP A 125 -11.47 4.10 12.12
CA TRP A 125 -10.25 4.61 11.51
C TRP A 125 -10.57 5.57 10.36
N GLN A 126 -9.76 6.63 10.25
CA GLN A 126 -9.70 7.40 9.00
C GLN A 126 -8.86 6.60 8.01
N MET A 127 -9.47 6.10 6.94
CA MET A 127 -8.79 5.27 5.96
C MET A 127 -9.01 5.77 4.54
N VAL A 128 -7.92 5.84 3.76
CA VAL A 128 -7.94 6.06 2.31
C VAL A 128 -7.50 4.76 1.64
N ALA A 129 -8.30 4.27 0.70
CA ALA A 129 -7.99 3.07 -0.08
C ALA A 129 -7.37 3.46 -1.42
N ILE A 130 -6.32 2.74 -1.83
CA ILE A 130 -5.72 2.81 -3.16
C ILE A 130 -5.86 1.44 -3.82
N PRO A 131 -6.80 1.28 -4.77
CA PRO A 131 -7.01 0.03 -5.50
C PRO A 131 -5.77 -0.43 -6.28
N LYS A 132 -5.39 -1.69 -6.10
CA LYS A 132 -4.30 -2.33 -6.85
C LYS A 132 -4.60 -3.79 -7.14
N THR A 133 -4.38 -4.18 -8.38
CA THR A 133 -4.49 -5.56 -8.88
C THR A 133 -4.05 -5.57 -10.34
N ILE A 134 -3.64 -6.73 -10.85
CA ILE A 134 -3.39 -6.90 -12.28
C ILE A 134 -4.67 -7.20 -13.07
N ASP A 135 -5.80 -7.41 -12.38
CA ASP A 135 -7.06 -7.90 -12.97
C ASP A 135 -8.06 -6.76 -13.29
N ASN A 136 -7.83 -5.55 -12.77
CA ASN A 136 -8.75 -4.39 -12.83
C ASN A 136 -10.19 -4.68 -12.39
N ASP A 137 -10.34 -5.45 -11.31
CA ASP A 137 -11.62 -5.96 -10.81
C ASP A 137 -12.07 -5.32 -9.49
N VAL A 138 -11.39 -4.27 -9.02
CA VAL A 138 -11.81 -3.52 -7.83
C VAL A 138 -12.94 -2.57 -8.19
N ALA A 139 -14.08 -2.71 -7.50
CA ALA A 139 -15.25 -1.87 -7.73
C ALA A 139 -14.99 -0.37 -7.50
N LEU A 140 -15.84 0.48 -8.08
CA LEU A 140 -15.86 1.94 -7.91
C LEU A 140 -14.66 2.69 -8.49
N THR A 141 -13.79 2.02 -9.25
CA THR A 141 -12.76 2.65 -10.08
C THR A 141 -12.74 2.03 -11.47
N GLU A 142 -12.41 2.83 -12.48
CA GLU A 142 -12.26 2.35 -13.86
C GLU A 142 -10.87 1.72 -14.10
N ARG A 143 -9.89 2.10 -13.27
CA ARG A 143 -8.49 1.67 -13.40
C ARG A 143 -7.84 1.49 -12.03
N VAL A 144 -6.96 0.50 -11.94
CA VAL A 144 -6.20 0.16 -10.73
C VAL A 144 -4.70 0.19 -10.99
N ILE A 145 -3.92 0.34 -9.92
CA ILE A 145 -2.47 0.20 -9.99
C ILE A 145 -2.10 -1.24 -10.34
N GLY A 146 -1.20 -1.42 -11.31
CA GLY A 146 -0.67 -2.71 -11.75
C GLY A 146 -1.26 -3.22 -13.07
N PHE A 147 -2.50 -2.87 -13.40
CA PHE A 147 -3.21 -3.37 -14.58
C PHE A 147 -2.49 -3.07 -15.90
N ASP A 148 -2.06 -1.83 -16.10
CA ASP A 148 -1.44 -1.43 -17.37
C ASP A 148 -0.13 -2.13 -17.64
N THR A 149 0.68 -2.32 -16.59
CA THR A 149 1.93 -3.05 -16.71
C THR A 149 1.65 -4.51 -17.06
N ALA A 150 0.60 -5.12 -16.50
CA ALA A 150 0.19 -6.48 -16.84
C ALA A 150 -0.23 -6.58 -18.31
N ILE A 151 -1.13 -5.70 -18.78
CA ILE A 151 -1.57 -5.66 -20.19
C ILE A 151 -0.40 -5.47 -21.16
N ASN A 152 0.49 -4.52 -20.87
CA ASN A 152 1.66 -4.29 -21.71
C ASN A 152 2.60 -5.50 -21.73
N THR A 153 2.79 -6.18 -20.60
CA THR A 153 3.61 -7.38 -20.50
C THR A 153 3.02 -8.53 -21.33
N VAL A 154 1.71 -8.75 -21.25
CA VAL A 154 1.01 -9.76 -22.06
C VAL A 154 1.10 -9.43 -23.54
N THR A 155 0.89 -8.17 -23.90
CA THR A 155 0.96 -7.70 -25.30
C THR A 155 2.36 -7.91 -25.88
N ASP A 156 3.41 -7.56 -25.13
CA ASP A 156 4.81 -7.81 -25.56
C ASP A 156 5.08 -9.31 -25.75
N ALA A 157 4.62 -10.15 -24.82
CA ALA A 157 4.77 -11.60 -24.94
C ALA A 157 4.07 -12.18 -26.17
N LEU A 158 2.83 -11.75 -26.46
CA LEU A 158 2.08 -12.17 -27.64
C LEU A 158 2.75 -11.71 -28.94
N ASN A 159 3.27 -10.49 -28.97
CA ASN A 159 4.01 -9.97 -30.14
C ASN A 159 5.27 -10.80 -30.41
N ARG A 160 6.07 -11.09 -29.38
CA ARG A 160 7.26 -11.94 -29.51
C ARG A 160 6.91 -13.33 -30.03
N LEU A 161 5.85 -13.93 -29.52
CA LEU A 161 5.38 -15.24 -29.99
C LEU A 161 4.97 -15.19 -31.46
N THR A 162 4.22 -14.15 -31.88
CA THR A 162 3.74 -13.99 -33.26
C THR A 162 4.87 -13.92 -34.29
N PHE A 163 6.01 -13.30 -33.95
CA PHE A 163 7.14 -13.19 -34.87
C PHE A 163 8.12 -14.38 -34.81
N THR A 164 7.92 -15.33 -33.90
CA THR A 164 8.83 -16.46 -33.69
C THR A 164 8.19 -17.84 -33.85
N ALA A 165 6.86 -17.95 -33.79
CA ALA A 165 6.09 -19.19 -33.98
C ALA A 165 5.52 -19.34 -35.39
#